data_AF-A0A7W9NJA5-F1
#
_entry.id   AF-A0A7W9NJA5-F1
#
_cell.length_a   1.000
_cell.length_b   1.000
_cell.length_c   1.000
_cell.angle_alpha   90.00
_cell.angle_beta   90.00
_cell.angle_gamma   90.00
#
_symmetry.space_group_name_H-M   'P 1'
#
loop_
_entity.id
_entity.type
_entity.pdbx_description
1 polymer ?
#
loop_
_entity_poly.entity_id
_entity_poly.type
_entity_poly.pdbx_seq_one_letter_code
_entity_poly.pdbx_strand_id
1 'polypeptide(L)'
;MLAVASVIVVAALERAPAATLVALPGLLAGALIGLAVLQLGVLAGGLALGPRMPRIVIGFGPRLRDWATPGRTITLRAVPIMLSVTIGPGKMPVRPRVWGTYLVSAILGVAMTALLVVTESGPFWLGAAVGCAAAVLLALFPRRDAAATSTGWVLLHYLRLEPREAAEIDAAPLVAAVTKAVQAGDLPAAQAACDALAQLQPEGQSLSMARVVLLEAHGRYAEAMQLVLGMLAEPGLPQRDFALITAGLAGLAAAAVEAGQLEPELGLGWAERAITDAEQLAYPAYKLNSAKALVEVLRGNVSKAIALANTAIELGNDALGRADDLATLARAQMAAGDNATARLTLGEAERIAPWWPRVARIRARLDVS
;
A
#
# COMPACT_ATOMS: atom_id res chain seq x y z
N MET A 1 -3.17 1.48 24.01
CA MET A 1 -2.25 1.33 25.17
C MET A 1 -1.14 2.38 25.17
N LEU A 2 -0.36 2.56 24.10
CA LEU A 2 0.76 3.53 24.09
C LEU A 2 0.32 4.99 24.33
N ALA A 3 -0.75 5.45 23.67
CA ALA A 3 -1.28 6.81 23.89
C ALA A 3 -1.69 7.06 25.34
N VAL A 4 -2.34 6.07 25.98
CA VAL A 4 -2.73 6.14 27.40
C VAL A 4 -1.49 6.16 28.30
N ALA A 5 -0.50 5.31 28.03
CA ALA A 5 0.76 5.31 28.77
C ALA A 5 1.50 6.64 28.64
N SER A 6 1.56 7.25 27.45
CA SER A 6 2.19 8.55 27.25
C SER A 6 1.48 9.67 28.00
N VAL A 7 0.14 9.65 28.04
CA VAL A 7 -0.64 10.61 28.85
C VAL A 7 -0.37 10.42 30.35
N ILE A 8 -0.27 9.17 30.83
CA ILE A 8 0.08 8.89 32.23
C ILE A 8 1.48 9.40 32.57
N VAL A 9 2.46 9.19 31.69
CA VAL A 9 3.83 9.70 31.88
C VAL A 9 3.84 11.22 31.97
N VAL A 10 3.15 11.91 31.05
CA VAL A 10 3.03 13.38 31.09
C VAL A 10 2.36 13.87 32.38
N ALA A 11 1.26 13.23 32.80
CA ALA A 11 0.58 13.58 34.04
C ALA A 11 1.45 13.35 35.28
N ALA A 12 2.26 12.28 35.30
CA ALA A 12 3.17 11.97 36.38
C ALA A 12 4.35 12.96 36.48
N LEU A 13 4.84 13.47 35.34
CA LEU A 13 5.96 14.40 35.28
C LEU A 13 5.55 15.85 35.60
N GLU A 14 4.43 16.32 35.05
CA GLU A 14 3.98 17.70 35.25
C GLU A 14 3.40 17.97 36.65
N ARG A 15 2.82 16.95 37.30
CA ARG A 15 2.20 16.97 38.65
C ARG A 15 1.06 18.00 38.86
N ALA A 16 1.01 19.08 38.08
CA ALA A 16 0.02 20.15 38.10
C ALA A 16 -0.98 19.99 36.94
N PRO A 17 -2.30 20.00 37.19
CA PRO A 17 -3.32 19.75 36.16
C PRO A 17 -3.26 20.72 34.98
N ALA A 18 -2.99 22.00 35.24
CA ALA A 18 -2.88 23.02 34.21
C ALA A 18 -1.69 22.78 33.26
N ALA A 19 -0.57 22.31 33.80
CA ALA A 19 0.62 22.00 33.03
C ALA A 19 0.44 20.70 32.21
N THR A 20 -0.28 19.70 32.77
CA THR A 20 -0.70 18.52 32.01
C THR A 20 -1.55 18.88 30.79
N LEU A 21 -2.50 19.80 30.92
CA LEU A 21 -3.33 20.25 29.78
C LEU A 21 -2.51 20.90 28.66
N VAL A 22 -1.47 21.66 29.01
CA VAL A 22 -0.54 22.28 28.03
C VAL A 22 0.40 21.24 27.40
N ALA A 23 0.73 20.17 28.12
CA ALA A 23 1.58 19.10 27.63
C ALA A 23 0.87 18.15 26.64
N LEU A 24 -0.46 18.02 26.68
CA LEU A 24 -1.22 17.19 25.72
C LEU A 24 -1.06 17.61 24.24
N PRO A 25 -1.26 18.89 23.85
CA PRO A 25 -0.98 19.31 22.47
C PRO A 25 0.51 19.17 22.13
N GLY A 26 1.40 19.35 23.10
CA GLY A 26 2.83 19.05 22.98
C GLY A 26 3.06 17.60 22.59
N LEU A 27 2.46 16.65 23.30
CA LEU A 27 2.53 15.21 23.03
C LEU A 27 2.10 14.86 21.61
N LEU A 28 0.99 15.43 21.13
CA LEU A 28 0.56 15.22 19.76
C LEU A 28 1.57 15.79 18.76
N ALA A 29 2.04 17.03 18.96
CA ALA A 29 3.03 17.67 18.10
C ALA A 29 4.34 16.87 18.05
N GLY A 30 4.83 16.42 19.21
CA GLY A 30 5.99 15.57 19.34
C GLY A 30 5.87 14.24 18.61
N ALA A 31 4.73 13.56 18.74
CA ALA A 31 4.48 12.32 18.01
C ALA A 31 4.49 12.52 16.49
N LEU A 32 3.89 13.61 16.01
CA LEU A 32 3.92 13.99 14.59
C LEU A 32 5.34 14.31 14.10
N ILE A 33 6.11 15.07 14.90
CA ILE A 33 7.52 15.38 14.63
C ILE A 33 8.33 14.07 14.53
N GLY A 34 8.18 13.17 15.50
CA GLY A 34 8.87 11.87 15.50
C GLY A 34 8.57 11.05 14.26
N LEU A 35 7.30 10.92 13.88
CA LEU A 35 6.89 10.23 12.65
C LEU A 35 7.43 10.91 11.39
N ALA A 36 7.39 12.24 11.32
CA ALA A 36 7.90 13.00 10.18
C ALA A 36 9.42 12.84 10.03
N VAL A 37 10.18 12.90 11.13
CA VAL A 37 11.64 12.75 11.14
C VAL A 37 12.06 11.34 10.73
N LEU A 38 11.36 10.31 11.20
CA LEU A 38 11.62 8.94 10.76
C LEU A 38 11.46 8.82 9.23
N GLN A 39 10.44 9.44 8.66
CA GLN A 39 10.14 9.41 7.23
C GLN A 39 11.12 10.26 6.41
N LEU A 40 11.58 11.38 6.96
CA LEU A 40 12.69 12.16 6.42
C LEU A 40 14.00 11.37 6.43
N GLY A 41 14.25 10.57 7.46
CA GLY A 41 15.43 9.71 7.49
C GLY A 41 15.34 8.53 6.52
N VAL A 42 14.15 7.99 6.29
CA VAL A 42 13.92 7.06 5.17
C VAL A 42 14.21 7.75 3.83
N LEU A 43 13.74 8.98 3.63
CA LEU A 43 14.00 9.75 2.41
C LEU A 43 15.50 10.02 2.21
N ALA A 44 16.17 10.54 3.24
CA ALA A 44 17.59 10.87 3.21
C ALA A 44 18.46 9.62 2.99
N GLY A 45 18.18 8.54 3.73
CA GLY A 45 18.86 7.26 3.55
C GLY A 45 18.57 6.64 2.18
N GLY A 46 17.36 6.82 1.64
CA GLY A 46 16.99 6.34 0.31
C GLY A 46 17.73 7.08 -0.82
N LEU A 47 17.90 8.40 -0.67
CA LEU A 47 18.69 9.22 -1.58
C LEU A 47 20.18 8.88 -1.51
N ALA A 48 20.73 8.68 -0.31
CA ALA A 48 22.15 8.43 -0.10
C ALA A 48 22.58 7.00 -0.49
N LEU A 49 21.76 5.99 -0.16
CA LEU A 49 22.14 4.58 -0.30
C LEU A 49 21.58 3.93 -1.58
N GLY A 50 20.70 4.62 -2.30
CA GLY A 50 20.18 4.21 -3.60
C GLY A 50 19.14 3.09 -3.65
N PRO A 51 18.38 2.71 -2.59
CA PRO A 51 17.15 1.97 -2.82
C PRO A 51 16.14 2.83 -3.58
N ARG A 52 15.14 2.18 -4.20
CA ARG A 52 14.16 2.90 -4.99
C ARG A 52 13.13 3.54 -4.07
N MET A 53 12.68 4.73 -4.42
CA MET A 53 11.57 5.42 -3.74
C MET A 53 10.42 5.56 -4.73
N PRO A 54 9.64 4.49 -4.93
CA PRO A 54 8.53 4.49 -5.87
C PRO A 54 7.39 5.41 -5.44
N ARG A 55 7.29 5.77 -4.15
CA ARG A 55 6.17 6.59 -3.67
C ARG A 55 6.58 7.53 -2.54
N ILE A 56 6.11 8.77 -2.65
CA ILE A 56 6.20 9.79 -1.61
C ILE A 56 4.82 10.44 -1.47
N VAL A 57 4.20 10.33 -0.30
CA VAL A 57 2.91 10.97 0.00
C VAL A 57 3.16 12.07 1.02
N ILE A 58 2.72 13.28 0.69
CA ILE A 58 2.82 14.47 1.51
C ILE A 58 1.41 14.85 1.95
N GLY A 59 1.11 14.56 3.22
CA GLY A 59 -0.11 14.92 3.91
C GLY A 59 -1.09 13.78 4.15
N PHE A 60 -2.24 14.13 4.70
CA PHE A 60 -3.41 13.28 4.85
C PHE A 60 -4.67 13.95 4.29
N GLY A 61 -5.74 13.17 4.12
CA GLY A 61 -7.02 13.64 3.59
C GLY A 61 -7.12 13.56 2.06
N PRO A 62 -8.04 14.32 1.43
CA PRO A 62 -8.29 14.22 0.00
C PRO A 62 -7.07 14.62 -0.81
N ARG A 63 -6.94 13.99 -1.98
CA ARG A 63 -5.81 14.19 -2.88
C ARG A 63 -5.97 15.53 -3.62
N LEU A 64 -4.92 16.34 -3.58
CA LEU A 64 -4.88 17.62 -4.30
C LEU A 64 -4.19 17.47 -5.65
N ARG A 65 -3.05 16.78 -5.67
CA ARG A 65 -2.22 16.67 -6.88
C ARG A 65 -1.32 15.45 -6.84
N ASP A 66 -1.17 14.79 -7.99
CA ASP A 66 -0.16 13.76 -8.21
C ASP A 66 0.87 14.23 -9.24
N TRP A 67 2.13 13.94 -8.97
CA TRP A 67 3.22 13.97 -9.94
C TRP A 67 3.71 12.55 -10.15
N ALA A 68 3.36 11.96 -11.28
CA ALA A 68 3.80 10.62 -11.66
C ALA A 68 4.93 10.72 -12.69
N THR A 69 6.03 10.02 -12.43
CA THR A 69 7.08 9.71 -13.42
C THR A 69 7.25 8.19 -13.50
N PRO A 70 7.94 7.65 -14.54
CA PRO A 70 8.14 6.21 -14.70
C PRO A 70 8.77 5.52 -13.48
N GLY A 71 7.90 5.02 -12.59
CA GLY A 71 8.23 4.34 -11.33
C GLY A 71 8.63 5.25 -10.17
N ARG A 72 8.08 6.48 -10.11
CA ARG A 72 7.92 7.27 -8.88
C ARG A 72 6.61 8.05 -8.93
N THR A 73 5.82 8.00 -7.86
CA THR A 73 4.66 8.87 -7.65
C THR A 73 4.87 9.76 -6.43
N ILE A 74 4.63 11.05 -6.59
CA ILE A 74 4.58 12.01 -5.50
C ILE A 74 3.13 12.49 -5.39
N THR A 75 2.51 12.31 -4.24
CA THR A 75 1.11 12.69 -4.01
C THR A 75 1.02 13.75 -2.93
N LEU A 76 0.44 14.89 -3.25
CA LEU A 76 0.09 15.94 -2.28
C LEU A 76 -1.37 15.78 -1.85
N ARG A 77 -1.60 15.77 -0.54
CA ARG A 77 -2.92 15.72 0.09
C ARG A 77 -3.24 17.02 0.80
N ALA A 78 -4.51 17.23 1.12
CA ALA A 78 -5.05 18.49 1.62
C ALA A 78 -4.37 19.01 2.89
N VAL A 79 -3.94 18.11 3.78
CA VAL A 79 -3.31 18.50 5.05
C VAL A 79 -1.86 18.01 5.09
N PRO A 80 -0.86 18.84 4.76
CA PRO A 80 0.53 18.44 4.52
C PRO A 80 1.36 18.25 5.81
N ILE A 81 0.78 17.63 6.85
CA ILE A 81 1.46 17.43 8.15
C ILE A 81 2.13 16.06 8.30
N MET A 82 1.90 15.15 7.36
CA MET A 82 2.49 13.81 7.36
C MET A 82 3.36 13.62 6.13
N LEU A 83 4.43 12.87 6.27
CA LEU A 83 5.23 12.38 5.16
C LEU A 83 5.19 10.86 5.20
N SER A 84 4.93 10.21 4.09
CA SER A 84 4.99 8.76 3.97
C SER A 84 5.81 8.39 2.74
N VAL A 85 6.97 7.78 2.97
CA VAL A 85 7.87 7.34 1.92
C VAL A 85 7.83 5.82 1.84
N THR A 86 7.53 5.29 0.67
CA THR A 86 7.64 3.86 0.40
C THR A 86 9.00 3.58 -0.21
N ILE A 87 9.75 2.68 0.40
CA ILE A 87 11.00 2.14 -0.17
C ILE A 87 10.66 0.87 -0.93
N GLY A 88 11.20 0.78 -2.15
CA GLY A 88 11.18 -0.43 -2.95
C GLY A 88 12.60 -0.95 -3.20
N PRO A 89 12.73 -2.20 -3.69
CA PRO A 89 14.00 -2.74 -4.11
C PRO A 89 14.59 -1.86 -5.21
N GLY A 90 15.82 -1.40 -4.99
CA GLY A 90 16.57 -0.57 -5.92
C GLY A 90 17.69 -1.36 -6.57
N LYS A 91 18.86 -0.73 -6.67
CA LYS A 91 20.06 -1.38 -7.20
C LYS A 91 20.54 -2.49 -6.24
N MET A 92 21.18 -3.53 -6.78
CA MET A 92 21.88 -4.56 -5.99
C MET A 92 23.18 -4.01 -5.35
N PRO A 93 23.54 -4.41 -4.12
CA PRO A 93 22.84 -5.35 -3.23
C PRO A 93 21.65 -4.69 -2.50
N VAL A 94 20.45 -5.29 -2.59
CA VAL A 94 19.20 -4.70 -2.07
C VAL A 94 19.16 -4.68 -0.55
N ARG A 95 19.47 -5.82 0.08
CA ARG A 95 19.33 -6.00 1.53
C ARG A 95 20.09 -4.97 2.40
N PRO A 96 21.41 -4.78 2.23
CA PRO A 96 22.16 -3.81 3.04
C PRO A 96 21.76 -2.36 2.75
N ARG A 97 21.30 -2.05 1.53
CA ARG A 97 20.83 -0.70 1.18
C ARG A 97 19.53 -0.35 1.87
N VAL A 98 18.55 -1.25 1.82
CA VAL A 98 17.28 -1.07 2.54
C VAL A 98 17.55 -0.99 4.05
N TRP A 99 18.34 -1.91 4.60
CA TRP A 99 18.72 -1.88 6.02
C TRP A 99 19.37 -0.55 6.41
N GLY A 100 20.36 -0.09 5.65
CA GLY A 100 21.05 1.18 5.91
C GLY A 100 20.11 2.39 5.84
N THR A 101 19.11 2.37 4.97
CA THR A 101 18.11 3.45 4.93
C THR A 101 17.27 3.51 6.20
N TYR A 102 16.84 2.36 6.72
CA TYR A 102 16.14 2.30 8.00
C TYR A 102 17.06 2.62 9.19
N LEU A 103 18.37 2.39 9.06
CA LEU A 103 19.35 2.82 10.07
C LEU A 103 19.44 4.34 10.15
N VAL A 104 19.52 5.03 9.00
CA VAL A 104 19.49 6.50 8.94
C VAL A 104 18.20 7.04 9.55
N SER A 105 17.05 6.41 9.23
CA SER A 105 15.76 6.71 9.83
C SER A 105 15.79 6.63 11.36
N ALA A 106 16.28 5.52 11.91
CA ALA A 106 16.38 5.32 13.35
C ALA A 106 17.31 6.33 14.02
N ILE A 107 18.49 6.60 13.43
CA ILE A 107 19.45 7.57 13.97
C ILE A 107 18.82 8.96 14.05
N LEU A 108 18.14 9.41 13.00
CA LEU A 108 17.48 10.72 13.02
C LEU A 108 16.31 10.79 14.01
N GLY A 109 15.51 9.73 14.13
CA GLY A 109 14.44 9.66 15.14
C GLY A 109 14.98 9.76 16.57
N VAL A 110 16.05 9.03 16.88
CA VAL A 110 16.71 9.07 18.19
C VAL A 110 17.36 10.43 18.43
N ALA A 111 18.07 10.99 17.45
CA ALA A 111 18.70 12.30 17.55
C ALA A 111 17.68 13.42 17.79
N MET A 112 16.54 13.40 17.09
CA MET A 112 15.46 14.37 17.31
C MET A 112 14.85 14.22 18.70
N THR A 113 14.65 12.98 19.17
CA THR A 113 14.14 12.74 20.52
C THR A 113 15.10 13.30 21.56
N ALA A 114 16.40 13.04 21.43
CA ALA A 114 17.43 13.58 22.32
C ALA A 114 17.48 15.11 22.28
N LEU A 115 17.34 15.71 21.09
CA LEU A 115 17.29 17.16 20.93
C LEU A 115 16.10 17.76 21.69
N LEU A 116 14.89 17.21 21.53
CA LEU A 116 13.69 17.68 22.22
C LEU A 116 13.78 17.53 23.74
N VAL A 117 14.44 16.48 24.24
CA VAL A 117 14.69 16.29 25.67
C VAL A 117 15.66 17.34 26.21
N VAL A 118 16.71 17.68 25.47
CA VAL A 118 17.72 18.66 25.92
C VAL A 118 17.23 20.11 25.79
N THR A 119 16.36 20.40 24.82
CA THR A 119 15.80 21.75 24.60
C THR A 119 14.46 21.97 25.32
N GLU A 120 14.03 21.00 26.12
CA GLU A 120 12.79 21.06 26.88
C GLU A 120 12.77 22.29 27.79
N SER A 121 11.82 23.19 27.53
CA SER A 121 11.63 24.41 28.31
C SER A 121 10.14 24.62 28.59
N GLY A 122 9.61 23.75 29.45
CA GLY A 122 8.24 23.84 29.96
C GLY A 122 7.28 22.78 29.42
N PRO A 123 6.00 22.83 29.84
CA PRO A 123 5.12 21.66 29.75
C PRO A 123 4.78 21.20 28.34
N PHE A 124 4.65 22.14 27.41
CA PHE A 124 4.44 21.82 26.00
C PHE A 124 5.60 21.02 25.42
N TRP A 125 6.84 21.45 25.68
CA TRP A 125 8.04 20.79 25.16
C TRP A 125 8.31 19.46 25.84
N LEU A 126 7.96 19.32 27.12
CA LEU A 126 7.98 18.02 27.80
C LEU A 126 7.04 17.04 27.11
N GLY A 127 5.79 17.48 26.88
CA GLY A 127 4.82 16.74 26.11
C GLY A 127 5.39 16.31 24.76
N ALA A 128 5.99 17.25 24.02
CA ALA A 128 6.60 16.98 22.72
C ALA A 128 7.74 15.97 22.77
N ALA A 129 8.63 16.07 23.75
CA ALA A 129 9.71 15.10 23.96
C ALA A 129 9.15 13.69 24.22
N VAL A 130 8.16 13.56 25.12
CA VAL A 130 7.50 12.29 25.44
C VAL A 130 6.75 11.72 24.23
N GLY A 131 6.01 12.55 23.50
CA GLY A 131 5.29 12.15 22.28
C GLY A 131 6.22 11.67 21.18
N CYS A 132 7.33 12.38 20.95
CA CYS A 132 8.36 12.00 19.99
C CYS A 132 9.02 10.67 20.39
N ALA A 133 9.42 10.54 21.66
CA ALA A 133 10.01 9.31 22.19
C ALA A 133 9.06 8.12 22.01
N ALA A 134 7.78 8.29 22.34
CA ALA A 134 6.78 7.24 22.18
C ALA A 134 6.61 6.81 20.71
N ALA A 135 6.54 7.76 19.78
CA ALA A 135 6.44 7.47 18.35
C ALA A 135 7.69 6.75 17.81
N VAL A 136 8.88 7.19 18.19
CA VAL A 136 10.16 6.58 17.79
C VAL A 136 10.31 5.18 18.37
N LEU A 137 10.02 5.00 19.67
CA LEU A 137 10.05 3.68 20.31
C LEU A 137 9.06 2.72 19.65
N LEU A 138 7.85 3.17 19.31
CA LEU A 138 6.87 2.35 18.59
C LEU A 138 7.38 1.93 17.21
N ALA A 139 8.07 2.82 16.49
CA ALA A 139 8.66 2.49 15.19
C ALA A 139 9.85 1.53 15.30
N LEU A 140 10.63 1.63 16.39
CA LEU A 140 11.76 0.75 16.69
C LEU A 140 11.36 -0.58 17.34
N PHE A 141 10.11 -0.71 17.80
CA PHE A 141 9.61 -1.98 18.29
C PHE A 141 9.45 -2.96 17.12
N PRO A 142 10.11 -4.14 17.14
CA PRO A 142 10.06 -5.07 16.02
C PRO A 142 8.66 -5.66 15.83
N ARG A 143 8.02 -5.31 14.71
CA ARG A 143 6.71 -5.78 14.29
C ARG A 143 6.68 -5.95 12.76
N ARG A 144 6.18 -7.09 12.29
CA ARG A 144 5.91 -7.36 10.87
C ARG A 144 4.52 -7.98 10.77
N ASP A 145 3.57 -7.25 10.20
CA ASP A 145 2.20 -7.70 9.97
C ASP A 145 1.74 -7.38 8.52
N ALA A 146 0.49 -7.70 8.18
CA ALA A 146 -0.06 -7.43 6.85
C ALA A 146 -0.29 -5.93 6.57
N ALA A 147 -0.33 -5.09 7.60
CA ALA A 147 -0.52 -3.66 7.47
C ALA A 147 0.83 -2.94 7.24
N ALA A 148 1.86 -3.30 8.01
CA ALA A 148 3.16 -2.64 7.97
C ALA A 148 4.32 -3.51 8.50
N THR A 149 5.53 -3.15 8.07
CA THR A 149 6.79 -3.62 8.66
C THR A 149 7.43 -2.45 9.40
N SER A 150 7.78 -2.62 10.67
CA SER A 150 8.38 -1.57 11.48
C SER A 150 9.88 -1.40 11.20
N THR A 151 10.41 -0.20 11.46
CA THR A 151 11.85 0.10 11.38
C THR A 151 12.67 -0.85 12.25
N GLY A 152 12.18 -1.12 13.47
CA GLY A 152 12.82 -2.06 14.39
C GLY A 152 12.95 -3.48 13.84
N TRP A 153 11.91 -3.97 13.17
CA TRP A 153 11.95 -5.30 12.57
C TRP A 153 13.02 -5.36 11.48
N VAL A 154 13.06 -4.33 10.62
CA VAL A 154 14.07 -4.26 9.55
C VAL A 154 15.48 -4.26 10.13
N LEU A 155 15.74 -3.44 11.14
CA LEU A 155 17.08 -3.33 11.71
C LEU A 155 17.58 -4.62 12.37
N LEU A 156 16.68 -5.36 13.03
CA LEU A 156 17.03 -6.54 13.81
C LEU A 156 17.03 -7.84 13.00
N HIS A 157 16.13 -7.97 12.01
CA HIS A 157 15.86 -9.25 11.33
C HIS A 157 16.22 -9.25 9.84
N TYR A 158 16.21 -8.11 9.15
CA TYR A 158 16.26 -8.08 7.69
C TYR A 158 17.55 -8.61 7.07
N LEU A 159 18.68 -8.49 7.77
CA LEU A 159 19.96 -9.05 7.32
C LEU A 159 20.15 -10.52 7.76
N ARG A 160 19.26 -11.05 8.60
CA ARG A 160 19.31 -12.39 9.19
C ARG A 160 18.16 -13.27 8.72
N LEU A 161 17.59 -12.96 7.56
CA LEU A 161 16.47 -13.72 7.00
C LEU A 161 16.93 -15.10 6.57
N GLU A 162 16.00 -16.04 6.63
CA GLU A 162 16.22 -17.38 6.13
C GLU A 162 16.54 -17.35 4.62
N PRO A 163 17.31 -18.34 4.11
CA PRO A 163 17.75 -18.33 2.70
C PRO A 163 16.62 -18.15 1.70
N ARG A 164 15.44 -18.74 1.97
CA ARG A 164 14.25 -18.62 1.10
C ARG A 164 13.72 -17.18 1.08
N GLU A 165 13.46 -16.58 2.23
CA GLU A 165 13.02 -15.18 2.32
C GLU A 165 14.06 -14.19 1.76
N ALA A 166 15.35 -14.47 2.01
CA ALA A 166 16.44 -13.67 1.47
C ALA A 166 16.48 -13.71 -0.06
N ALA A 167 16.25 -14.90 -0.65
CA ALA A 167 16.17 -15.07 -2.09
C ALA A 167 15.01 -14.24 -2.68
N GLU A 168 13.81 -14.28 -2.08
CA GLU A 168 12.66 -13.47 -2.51
C GLU A 168 12.98 -11.96 -2.53
N ILE A 169 13.72 -11.46 -1.53
CA ILE A 169 14.13 -10.05 -1.49
C ILE A 169 15.18 -9.73 -2.57
N ASP A 170 16.10 -10.66 -2.82
CA ASP A 170 17.11 -10.47 -3.86
C ASP A 170 16.50 -10.53 -5.28
N ALA A 171 15.36 -11.21 -5.45
CA ALA A 171 14.55 -11.21 -6.68
C ALA A 171 13.66 -9.98 -6.85
N ALA A 172 13.42 -9.22 -5.78
CA ALA A 172 12.50 -8.08 -5.78
C ALA A 172 12.78 -6.99 -6.84
N PRO A 173 14.03 -6.72 -7.30
CA PRO A 173 14.28 -5.83 -8.43
C PRO A 173 13.60 -6.29 -9.74
N LEU A 174 13.55 -7.60 -10.01
CA LEU A 174 12.88 -8.14 -11.19
C LEU A 174 11.35 -8.03 -11.07
N VAL A 175 10.79 -8.29 -9.89
CA VAL A 175 9.36 -8.06 -9.61
C VAL A 175 8.99 -6.58 -9.81
N ALA A 176 9.84 -5.68 -9.34
CA ALA A 176 9.67 -4.25 -9.56
C ALA A 176 9.80 -3.85 -11.04
N ALA A 177 10.63 -4.55 -11.82
CA ALA A 177 10.73 -4.37 -13.26
C ALA A 177 9.45 -4.81 -13.98
N VAL A 178 8.90 -5.98 -13.63
CA VAL A 178 7.58 -6.44 -14.13
C VAL A 178 6.51 -5.41 -13.81
N THR A 179 6.37 -5.01 -12.54
CA THR A 179 5.36 -4.05 -12.11
C THR A 179 5.51 -2.71 -12.83
N LYS A 180 6.74 -2.21 -13.01
CA LYS A 180 7.01 -0.95 -13.72
C LYS A 180 6.65 -1.05 -15.20
N ALA A 181 7.02 -2.14 -15.86
CA ALA A 181 6.75 -2.35 -17.28
C ALA A 181 5.24 -2.50 -17.52
N VAL A 182 4.55 -3.26 -16.66
CA VAL A 182 3.09 -3.31 -16.64
C VAL A 182 2.52 -1.91 -16.43
N GLN A 183 2.90 -1.15 -15.40
CA GLN A 183 2.42 0.23 -15.22
C GLN A 183 2.63 1.15 -16.44
N ALA A 184 3.66 0.91 -17.25
CA ALA A 184 3.95 1.65 -18.47
C ALA A 184 3.19 1.16 -19.71
N GLY A 185 2.47 0.04 -19.63
CA GLY A 185 1.83 -0.63 -20.76
C GLY A 185 2.79 -1.43 -21.65
N ASP A 186 4.03 -1.63 -21.22
CA ASP A 186 5.05 -2.38 -21.97
C ASP A 186 5.01 -3.86 -21.56
N LEU A 187 4.00 -4.58 -22.07
CA LEU A 187 3.80 -6.00 -21.81
C LEU A 187 4.98 -6.87 -22.28
N PRO A 188 5.64 -6.61 -23.43
CA PRO A 188 6.85 -7.33 -23.82
C PRO A 188 7.99 -7.19 -22.80
N ALA A 189 8.27 -5.98 -22.31
CA ALA A 189 9.30 -5.80 -21.28
C ALA A 189 8.90 -6.43 -19.94
N ALA A 190 7.61 -6.42 -19.60
CA ALA A 190 7.10 -7.09 -18.42
C ALA A 190 7.28 -8.61 -18.50
N GLN A 191 7.00 -9.21 -19.68
CA GLN A 191 7.22 -10.64 -19.93
C GLN A 191 8.71 -10.98 -19.83
N ALA A 192 9.59 -10.21 -20.48
CA ALA A 192 11.03 -10.43 -20.43
C ALA A 192 11.58 -10.37 -18.98
N ALA A 193 11.09 -9.43 -18.17
CA ALA A 193 11.45 -9.36 -16.75
C ALA A 193 10.94 -10.57 -15.94
N CYS A 194 9.74 -11.07 -16.26
CA CYS A 194 9.18 -12.26 -15.65
C CYS A 194 9.95 -13.53 -16.06
N ASP A 195 10.41 -13.63 -17.31
CA ASP A 195 11.22 -14.74 -17.80
C ASP A 195 12.60 -14.75 -17.14
N ALA A 196 13.22 -13.57 -16.97
CA ALA A 196 14.45 -13.43 -16.20
C ALA A 196 14.27 -13.84 -14.73
N LEU A 197 13.11 -13.52 -14.14
CA LEU A 197 12.77 -13.98 -12.78
C LEU A 197 12.59 -15.50 -12.72
N ALA A 198 11.98 -16.10 -13.75
CA ALA A 198 11.83 -17.55 -13.84
C ALA A 198 13.17 -18.27 -13.96
N GLN A 199 14.15 -17.68 -14.65
CA GLN A 199 15.52 -18.22 -14.71
C GLN A 199 16.25 -18.10 -13.36
N LEU A 200 16.00 -17.03 -12.62
CA LEU A 200 16.64 -16.79 -11.32
C LEU A 200 16.05 -17.67 -10.21
N GLN A 201 14.71 -17.77 -10.14
CA GLN A 201 13.96 -18.48 -9.10
C GLN A 201 12.72 -19.17 -9.71
N PRO A 202 12.89 -20.37 -10.31
CA PRO A 202 11.81 -21.08 -11.01
C PRO A 202 10.60 -21.42 -10.15
N GLU A 203 10.82 -21.62 -8.85
CA GLU A 203 9.80 -22.03 -7.87
C GLU A 203 9.54 -20.93 -6.81
N GLY A 204 10.01 -19.70 -7.06
CA GLY A 204 9.85 -18.58 -6.13
C GLY A 204 8.43 -18.02 -6.09
N GLN A 205 7.98 -17.57 -4.92
CA GLN A 205 6.68 -16.94 -4.75
C GLN A 205 6.59 -15.63 -5.54
N SER A 206 7.69 -14.86 -5.59
CA SER A 206 7.82 -13.66 -6.40
C SER A 206 7.51 -13.90 -7.88
N LEU A 207 7.88 -15.06 -8.41
CA LEU A 207 7.58 -15.41 -9.80
C LEU A 207 6.08 -15.61 -10.00
N SER A 208 5.42 -16.34 -9.10
CA SER A 208 3.97 -16.55 -9.16
C SER A 208 3.22 -15.22 -9.07
N MET A 209 3.61 -14.33 -8.16
CA MET A 209 3.01 -12.99 -8.06
C MET A 209 3.26 -12.14 -9.32
N ALA A 210 4.45 -12.18 -9.90
CA ALA A 210 4.76 -11.49 -11.16
C ALA A 210 3.90 -12.00 -12.33
N ARG A 211 3.70 -13.33 -12.40
CA ARG A 211 2.82 -13.97 -13.39
C ARG A 211 1.36 -13.57 -13.20
N VAL A 212 0.87 -13.47 -11.96
CA VAL A 212 -0.49 -12.96 -11.67
C VAL A 212 -0.66 -11.56 -12.25
N VAL A 213 0.27 -10.64 -11.98
CA VAL A 213 0.20 -9.26 -12.50
C VAL A 213 0.23 -9.22 -14.04
N LEU A 214 1.03 -10.08 -14.69
CA LEU A 214 1.03 -10.20 -16.15
C LEU A 214 -0.29 -10.73 -16.70
N LEU A 215 -0.86 -11.76 -16.08
CA LEU A 215 -2.16 -12.32 -16.48
C LEU A 215 -3.26 -11.27 -16.34
N GLU A 216 -3.29 -10.50 -15.26
CA GLU A 216 -4.20 -9.37 -15.09
C GLU A 216 -4.04 -8.32 -16.19
N ALA A 217 -2.80 -7.97 -16.54
CA ALA A 217 -2.49 -7.02 -17.60
C ALA A 217 -2.94 -7.50 -19.00
N HIS A 218 -3.03 -8.82 -19.19
CA HIS A 218 -3.62 -9.43 -20.40
C HIS A 218 -5.13 -9.66 -20.28
N GLY A 219 -5.74 -9.29 -19.16
CA GLY A 219 -7.16 -9.50 -18.88
C GLY A 219 -7.53 -10.96 -18.61
N ARG A 220 -6.57 -11.84 -18.30
CA ARG A 220 -6.75 -13.29 -18.04
C ARG A 220 -6.97 -13.55 -16.54
N TYR A 221 -8.05 -13.02 -15.99
CA TYR A 221 -8.34 -13.02 -14.55
C TYR A 221 -8.63 -14.41 -13.98
N ALA A 222 -9.33 -15.28 -14.71
CA ALA A 222 -9.61 -16.65 -14.24
C ALA A 222 -8.32 -17.48 -14.08
N GLU A 223 -7.36 -17.31 -14.99
CA GLU A 223 -6.06 -17.99 -14.90
C GLU A 223 -5.19 -17.41 -13.78
N ALA A 224 -5.22 -16.08 -13.61
CA ALA A 224 -4.59 -15.43 -12.46
C ALA A 224 -5.17 -15.95 -11.14
N MET A 225 -6.50 -16.10 -11.06
CA MET A 225 -7.20 -16.67 -9.90
C MET A 225 -6.75 -18.11 -9.62
N GLN A 226 -6.61 -18.96 -10.64
CA GLN A 226 -6.12 -20.34 -10.46
C GLN A 226 -4.70 -20.37 -9.89
N LEU A 227 -3.80 -19.50 -10.39
CA LEU A 227 -2.45 -19.39 -9.87
C LEU A 227 -2.44 -18.94 -8.39
N VAL A 228 -3.31 -17.99 -8.04
CA VAL A 228 -3.49 -17.54 -6.65
C VAL A 228 -4.01 -18.64 -5.73
N LEU A 229 -4.97 -19.44 -6.18
CA LEU A 229 -5.45 -20.60 -5.42
C LEU A 229 -4.33 -21.62 -5.19
N GLY A 230 -3.46 -21.84 -6.19
CA GLY A 230 -2.27 -22.67 -6.05
C GLY A 230 -1.29 -22.16 -4.98
N MET A 231 -1.08 -20.84 -4.91
CA MET A 231 -0.26 -20.22 -3.86
C MET A 231 -0.86 -20.40 -2.46
N LEU A 232 -2.19 -20.27 -2.31
CA LEU A 232 -2.88 -20.47 -1.04
C LEU A 232 -2.87 -21.92 -0.55
N ALA A 233 -2.68 -22.87 -1.47
CA ALA A 233 -2.54 -24.29 -1.13
C ALA A 233 -1.13 -24.65 -0.63
N GLU A 234 -0.16 -23.73 -0.66
CA GLU A 234 1.21 -24.00 -0.23
C GLU A 234 1.29 -24.24 1.29
N PRO A 235 1.86 -25.40 1.73
CA PRO A 235 2.03 -25.67 3.14
C PRO A 235 2.97 -24.65 3.82
N GLY A 236 2.58 -24.18 5.01
CA GLY A 236 3.45 -23.31 5.83
C GLY A 236 3.53 -21.87 5.35
N LEU A 237 2.63 -21.42 4.47
CA LEU A 237 2.54 -20.02 4.06
C LEU A 237 2.37 -19.10 5.29
N PRO A 238 3.25 -18.11 5.51
CA PRO A 238 3.11 -17.19 6.64
C PRO A 238 1.76 -16.49 6.62
N GLN A 239 1.13 -16.31 7.79
CA GLN A 239 -0.22 -15.73 7.92
C GLN A 239 -0.36 -14.38 7.19
N ARG A 240 0.69 -13.56 7.24
CA ARG A 240 0.76 -12.28 6.54
C ARG A 240 0.63 -12.43 5.02
N ASP A 241 1.36 -13.38 4.45
CA ASP A 241 1.41 -13.59 3.01
C ASP A 241 0.12 -14.27 2.55
N PHE A 242 -0.44 -15.17 3.39
CA PHE A 242 -1.80 -15.70 3.20
C PHE A 242 -2.82 -14.55 3.14
N ALA A 243 -2.84 -13.63 4.11
CA ALA A 243 -3.76 -12.49 4.13
C ALA A 243 -3.65 -11.61 2.88
N LEU A 244 -2.42 -11.36 2.41
CA LEU A 244 -2.15 -10.58 1.20
C LEU A 244 -2.65 -11.28 -0.07
N ILE A 245 -2.38 -12.57 -0.19
CA ILE A 245 -2.79 -13.37 -1.36
C ILE A 245 -4.32 -13.53 -1.38
N THR A 246 -4.95 -13.75 -0.23
CA THR A 246 -6.42 -13.80 -0.09
C THR A 246 -7.06 -12.45 -0.46
N ALA A 247 -6.47 -11.32 -0.06
CA ALA A 247 -6.95 -10.01 -0.49
C ALA A 247 -6.88 -9.82 -2.02
N GLY A 248 -5.83 -10.32 -2.67
CA GLY A 248 -5.71 -10.33 -4.13
C GLY A 248 -6.75 -11.23 -4.82
N LEU A 249 -7.02 -12.41 -4.24
CA LEU A 249 -8.04 -13.34 -4.73
C LEU A 249 -9.41 -12.68 -4.86
N ALA A 250 -9.79 -11.83 -3.90
CA ALA A 250 -11.06 -11.13 -3.92
C ALA A 250 -11.24 -10.26 -5.19
N GLY A 251 -10.23 -9.46 -5.52
CA GLY A 251 -10.24 -8.61 -6.71
C GLY A 251 -10.26 -9.42 -8.00
N LEU A 252 -9.42 -10.47 -8.08
CA LEU A 252 -9.33 -11.35 -9.25
C LEU A 252 -10.64 -12.10 -9.53
N ALA A 253 -11.28 -12.66 -8.51
CA ALA A 253 -12.54 -13.39 -8.67
C ALA A 253 -13.65 -12.46 -9.19
N ALA A 254 -13.76 -11.25 -8.65
CA ALA A 254 -14.73 -10.26 -9.12
C ALA A 254 -14.40 -9.76 -10.55
N ALA A 255 -13.12 -9.54 -10.87
CA ALA A 255 -12.68 -9.15 -12.22
C ALA A 255 -12.94 -10.26 -13.25
N ALA A 256 -12.78 -11.54 -12.88
CA ALA A 256 -13.09 -12.69 -13.72
C ALA A 256 -14.58 -12.79 -14.06
N VAL A 257 -15.46 -12.53 -13.07
CA VAL A 257 -16.92 -12.44 -13.30
C VAL A 257 -17.25 -11.27 -14.24
N GLU A 258 -16.70 -10.08 -13.98
CA GLU A 258 -16.92 -8.94 -14.88
C GLU A 258 -16.47 -9.25 -16.32
N ALA A 259 -15.40 -10.02 -16.47
CA ALA A 259 -14.86 -10.42 -17.76
C ALA A 259 -15.64 -11.54 -18.45
N GLY A 260 -16.64 -12.14 -17.79
CA GLY A 260 -17.35 -13.31 -18.31
C GLY A 260 -16.49 -14.57 -18.35
N GLN A 261 -15.40 -14.60 -17.58
CA GLN A 261 -14.48 -15.76 -17.50
C GLN A 261 -14.87 -16.73 -16.38
N LEU A 262 -15.77 -16.31 -15.49
CA LEU A 262 -16.28 -17.11 -14.39
C LEU A 262 -17.78 -16.84 -14.22
N GLU A 263 -18.52 -17.88 -13.87
CA GLU A 263 -19.95 -17.80 -13.55
C GLU A 263 -20.17 -16.84 -12.36
N PRO A 264 -21.14 -15.90 -12.44
CA PRO A 264 -21.34 -14.89 -11.40
C PRO A 264 -21.55 -15.46 -9.99
N GLU A 265 -22.36 -16.51 -9.83
CA GLU A 265 -22.63 -17.08 -8.50
C GLU A 265 -21.35 -17.61 -7.85
N LEU A 266 -20.56 -18.36 -8.62
CA LEU A 266 -19.32 -18.96 -8.16
C LEU A 266 -18.27 -17.88 -7.85
N GLY A 267 -18.05 -16.95 -8.78
CA GLY A 267 -16.99 -15.96 -8.63
C GLY A 267 -17.28 -14.92 -7.56
N LEU A 268 -18.53 -14.48 -7.41
CA LEU A 268 -18.90 -13.57 -6.32
C LEU A 268 -18.83 -14.25 -4.96
N GLY A 269 -19.20 -15.54 -4.87
CA GLY A 269 -19.04 -16.32 -3.63
C GLY A 269 -17.58 -16.42 -3.19
N TRP A 270 -16.66 -16.65 -4.14
CA TRP A 270 -15.21 -16.62 -3.87
C TRP A 270 -14.73 -15.24 -3.45
N ALA A 271 -15.16 -14.18 -4.14
CA ALA A 271 -14.72 -12.82 -3.84
C ALA A 271 -15.11 -12.40 -2.42
N GLU A 272 -16.34 -12.68 -1.99
CA GLU A 272 -16.83 -12.33 -0.65
C GLU A 272 -16.17 -13.12 0.47
N ARG A 273 -15.98 -14.42 0.26
CA ARG A 273 -15.24 -15.24 1.21
C ARG A 273 -13.82 -14.72 1.36
N ALA A 274 -13.13 -14.44 0.25
CA ALA A 274 -11.80 -13.88 0.26
C ALA A 274 -11.73 -12.50 0.96
N ILE A 275 -12.71 -11.61 0.77
CA ILE A 275 -12.80 -10.36 1.52
C ILE A 275 -12.89 -10.62 3.03
N THR A 276 -13.82 -11.51 3.42
CA THR A 276 -14.07 -11.84 4.83
C THR A 276 -12.84 -12.46 5.49
N ASP A 277 -12.24 -13.44 4.82
CA ASP A 277 -11.06 -14.16 5.32
C ASP A 277 -9.86 -13.22 5.44
N ALA A 278 -9.63 -12.33 4.46
CA ALA A 278 -8.56 -11.34 4.55
C ALA A 278 -8.74 -10.41 5.76
N GLU A 279 -9.97 -9.94 6.04
CA GLU A 279 -10.26 -9.11 7.22
C GLU A 279 -10.03 -9.86 8.54
N GLN A 280 -10.46 -11.12 8.61
CA GLN A 280 -10.21 -11.99 9.78
C GLN A 280 -8.73 -12.23 10.02
N LEU A 281 -7.92 -12.23 8.95
CA LEU A 281 -6.46 -12.29 9.00
C LEU A 281 -5.79 -10.93 9.23
N ALA A 282 -6.56 -9.94 9.72
CA ALA A 282 -6.12 -8.58 10.03
C ALA A 282 -5.60 -7.79 8.82
N TYR A 283 -5.98 -8.16 7.59
CA TYR A 283 -5.77 -7.31 6.44
C TYR A 283 -6.64 -6.04 6.57
N PRO A 284 -6.10 -4.83 6.31
CA PRO A 284 -6.87 -3.62 6.53
C PRO A 284 -8.11 -3.53 5.64
N ALA A 285 -9.30 -3.51 6.24
CA ALA A 285 -10.59 -3.51 5.55
C ALA A 285 -10.74 -2.41 4.48
N TYR A 286 -10.15 -1.23 4.71
CA TYR A 286 -10.19 -0.12 3.75
C TYR A 286 -9.42 -0.40 2.46
N LYS A 287 -8.41 -1.29 2.50
CA LYS A 287 -7.67 -1.71 1.29
C LYS A 287 -8.47 -2.69 0.43
N LEU A 288 -9.55 -3.26 0.96
CA LEU A 288 -10.46 -4.15 0.23
C LEU A 288 -11.60 -3.38 -0.45
N ASN A 289 -11.67 -2.05 -0.30
CA ASN A 289 -12.76 -1.25 -0.86
C ASN A 289 -12.87 -1.37 -2.39
N SER A 290 -11.75 -1.52 -3.10
CA SER A 290 -11.74 -1.78 -4.55
C SER A 290 -12.48 -3.07 -4.92
N ALA A 291 -12.12 -4.19 -4.27
CA ALA A 291 -12.77 -5.48 -4.50
C ALA A 291 -14.24 -5.45 -4.07
N LYS A 292 -14.54 -4.88 -2.90
CA LYS A 292 -15.92 -4.70 -2.42
C LYS A 292 -16.74 -3.88 -3.40
N ALA A 293 -16.22 -2.76 -3.91
CA ALA A 293 -16.93 -1.94 -4.87
C ALA A 293 -17.30 -2.73 -6.13
N LEU A 294 -16.35 -3.50 -6.68
CA LEU A 294 -16.59 -4.31 -7.87
C LEU A 294 -17.64 -5.40 -7.62
N VAL A 295 -17.59 -6.08 -6.47
CA VAL A 295 -18.62 -7.05 -6.06
C VAL A 295 -20.00 -6.39 -6.01
N GLU A 296 -20.12 -5.21 -5.40
CA GLU A 296 -21.40 -4.49 -5.29
C GLU A 296 -21.92 -4.02 -6.66
N VAL A 297 -21.04 -3.60 -7.58
CA VAL A 297 -21.44 -3.30 -8.98
C VAL A 297 -22.04 -4.54 -9.63
N LEU A 298 -21.37 -5.70 -9.49
CA LEU A 298 -21.80 -6.95 -10.11
C LEU A 298 -23.11 -7.50 -9.53
N ARG A 299 -23.46 -7.10 -8.30
CA ARG A 299 -24.74 -7.43 -7.66
C ARG A 299 -25.86 -6.42 -7.92
N GLY A 300 -25.56 -5.32 -8.61
CA GLY A 300 -26.54 -4.25 -8.84
C GLY A 300 -26.76 -3.32 -7.65
N ASN A 301 -25.92 -3.39 -6.61
CA ASN A 301 -26.00 -2.50 -5.44
C ASN A 301 -25.29 -1.16 -5.72
N VAL A 302 -25.81 -0.43 -6.70
CA VAL A 302 -25.15 0.72 -7.33
C VAL A 302 -24.70 1.80 -6.35
N SER A 303 -25.56 2.22 -5.42
CA SER A 303 -25.21 3.30 -4.47
C SER A 303 -24.05 2.91 -3.55
N LYS A 304 -24.02 1.65 -3.08
CA LYS A 304 -22.94 1.13 -2.23
C LYS A 304 -21.65 1.00 -3.02
N ALA A 305 -21.72 0.53 -4.26
CA ALA A 305 -20.60 0.47 -5.17
C ALA A 305 -19.95 1.84 -5.39
N ILE A 306 -20.75 2.89 -5.64
CA ILE A 306 -20.25 4.26 -5.82
C ILE A 306 -19.51 4.75 -4.57
N ALA A 307 -20.09 4.55 -3.38
CA ALA A 307 -19.47 4.97 -2.12
C ALA A 307 -18.13 4.27 -1.86
N LEU A 308 -18.08 2.95 -2.08
CA LEU A 308 -16.86 2.15 -1.93
C LEU A 308 -15.79 2.52 -2.97
N ALA A 309 -16.18 2.70 -4.23
CA ALA A 309 -15.25 3.07 -5.30
C ALA A 309 -14.65 4.46 -5.07
N ASN A 310 -15.45 5.45 -4.64
CA ASN A 310 -14.93 6.77 -4.26
C ASN A 310 -13.91 6.66 -3.12
N THR A 311 -14.23 5.87 -2.09
CA THR A 311 -13.30 5.63 -0.98
C THR A 311 -12.01 4.96 -1.46
N ALA A 312 -12.11 4.00 -2.38
CA ALA A 312 -10.96 3.32 -2.98
C ALA A 312 -10.10 4.30 -3.79
N ILE A 313 -10.69 5.17 -4.61
CA ILE A 313 -9.98 6.20 -5.39
C ILE A 313 -9.23 7.18 -4.47
N GLU A 314 -9.84 7.58 -3.36
CA GLU A 314 -9.25 8.54 -2.41
C GLU A 314 -8.08 7.94 -1.59
N LEU A 315 -8.22 6.68 -1.19
CA LEU A 315 -7.27 5.98 -0.32
C LEU A 315 -6.20 5.20 -1.10
N GLY A 316 -6.52 4.78 -2.32
CA GLY A 316 -5.63 4.09 -3.25
C GLY A 316 -4.41 4.96 -3.59
N ASN A 317 -3.29 4.33 -3.90
CA ASN A 317 -2.01 5.06 -4.05
C ASN A 317 -1.19 4.62 -5.27
N ASP A 318 -1.58 3.57 -5.99
CA ASP A 318 -0.96 3.17 -7.26
C ASP A 318 -1.85 3.55 -8.45
N ALA A 319 -1.21 3.80 -9.59
CA ALA A 319 -1.87 4.33 -10.77
C ALA A 319 -2.85 3.32 -11.40
N LEU A 320 -2.47 2.05 -11.47
CA LEU A 320 -3.32 1.02 -12.07
C LEU A 320 -4.53 0.72 -11.21
N GLY A 321 -4.36 0.50 -9.90
CA GLY A 321 -5.47 0.35 -8.96
C GLY A 321 -6.43 1.53 -9.02
N ARG A 322 -5.91 2.77 -9.13
CA ARG A 322 -6.77 3.94 -9.32
C ARG A 322 -7.53 3.93 -10.65
N ALA A 323 -6.87 3.59 -11.75
CA ALA A 323 -7.54 3.47 -13.05
C ALA A 323 -8.64 2.38 -13.00
N ASP A 324 -8.38 1.29 -12.28
CA ASP A 324 -9.29 0.18 -12.04
C ASP A 324 -10.49 0.55 -11.15
N ASP A 325 -10.26 1.34 -10.11
CA ASP A 325 -11.31 1.89 -9.24
C ASP A 325 -12.18 2.91 -9.99
N LEU A 326 -11.57 3.76 -10.83
CA LEU A 326 -12.29 4.69 -11.70
C LEU A 326 -13.13 3.95 -12.76
N ALA A 327 -12.59 2.88 -13.34
CA ALA A 327 -13.34 1.97 -14.20
C ALA A 327 -14.56 1.39 -13.47
N THR A 328 -14.37 0.92 -12.23
CA THR A 328 -15.45 0.40 -11.38
C THR A 328 -16.51 1.47 -11.08
N LEU A 329 -16.09 2.71 -10.76
CA LEU A 329 -16.99 3.83 -10.52
C LEU A 329 -17.79 4.21 -11.79
N ALA A 330 -17.12 4.31 -12.94
CA ALA A 330 -17.77 4.60 -14.21
C ALA A 330 -18.84 3.56 -14.54
N ARG A 331 -18.53 2.27 -14.31
CA ARG A 331 -19.51 1.19 -14.48
C ARG A 331 -20.70 1.32 -13.51
N ALA A 332 -20.46 1.69 -12.25
CA ALA A 332 -21.52 1.93 -11.29
C ALA A 332 -22.42 3.09 -11.74
N GLN A 333 -21.86 4.18 -12.26
CA GLN A 333 -22.59 5.33 -12.80
C GLN A 333 -23.43 4.95 -14.03
N MET A 334 -22.88 4.12 -14.94
CA MET A 334 -23.65 3.58 -16.07
C MET A 334 -24.86 2.77 -15.58
N ALA A 335 -24.67 1.91 -14.57
CA ALA A 335 -25.76 1.15 -13.97
C ALA A 335 -26.78 2.04 -13.24
N ALA A 336 -26.40 3.25 -12.81
CA ALA A 336 -27.30 4.27 -12.29
C ALA A 336 -28.06 5.05 -13.38
N GLY A 337 -27.72 4.85 -14.66
CA GLY A 337 -28.24 5.64 -15.78
C GLY A 337 -27.52 6.98 -16.01
N ASP A 338 -26.45 7.28 -15.26
CA ASP A 338 -25.67 8.51 -15.39
C ASP A 338 -24.46 8.30 -16.33
N ASN A 339 -24.76 8.10 -17.61
CA ASN A 339 -23.74 7.90 -18.64
C ASN A 339 -22.88 9.15 -18.87
N ALA A 340 -23.38 10.34 -18.56
CA ALA A 340 -22.63 11.59 -18.70
C ALA A 340 -21.47 11.63 -17.71
N THR A 341 -21.74 11.37 -16.43
CA THR A 341 -20.69 11.29 -15.40
C THR A 341 -19.77 10.08 -15.65
N ALA A 342 -20.32 8.94 -16.08
CA ALA A 342 -19.51 7.77 -16.43
C ALA A 342 -18.45 8.07 -17.50
N ARG A 343 -18.78 8.85 -18.54
CA ARG A 343 -17.82 9.26 -19.58
C ARG A 343 -16.69 10.13 -19.01
N LEU A 344 -17.01 11.04 -18.11
CA LEU A 344 -16.01 11.90 -17.45
C LEU A 344 -15.09 11.08 -16.55
N THR A 345 -15.66 10.20 -15.71
CA THR A 345 -14.90 9.32 -14.82
C THR A 345 -14.00 8.37 -15.61
N LEU A 346 -14.51 7.75 -16.68
CA LEU A 346 -13.73 6.87 -17.53
C LEU A 346 -12.62 7.62 -18.28
N GLY A 347 -12.85 8.87 -18.70
CA GLY A 347 -11.82 9.72 -19.30
C GLY A 347 -10.64 10.03 -18.34
N GLU A 348 -10.87 10.07 -17.03
CA GLU A 348 -9.76 10.11 -16.05
C GLU A 348 -9.02 8.77 -15.99
N ALA A 349 -9.73 7.64 -16.01
CA ALA A 349 -9.10 6.31 -16.00
C ALA A 349 -8.19 6.11 -17.24
N GLU A 350 -8.65 6.53 -18.41
CA GLU A 350 -7.88 6.46 -19.67
C GLU A 350 -6.67 7.36 -19.69
N ARG A 351 -6.72 8.53 -19.05
CA ARG A 351 -5.53 9.38 -18.90
C ARG A 351 -4.45 8.70 -18.06
N ILE A 352 -4.82 7.76 -17.20
CA ILE A 352 -3.89 7.03 -16.34
C ILE A 352 -3.37 5.76 -17.02
N ALA A 353 -4.27 4.91 -17.52
CA ALA A 353 -3.92 3.61 -18.08
C ALA A 353 -4.93 3.17 -19.17
N PRO A 354 -4.84 3.73 -20.39
CA PRO A 354 -5.81 3.45 -21.45
C PRO A 354 -5.72 2.01 -21.98
N TRP A 355 -4.56 1.38 -21.82
CA TRP A 355 -4.29 0.00 -22.23
C TRP A 355 -4.77 -1.04 -21.19
N TRP A 356 -5.14 -0.61 -19.97
CA TRP A 356 -5.56 -1.54 -18.91
C TRP A 356 -6.88 -2.24 -19.31
N PRO A 357 -6.98 -3.57 -19.23
CA PRO A 357 -8.10 -4.29 -19.85
C PRO A 357 -9.49 -3.87 -19.35
N ARG A 358 -9.64 -3.59 -18.05
CA ARG A 358 -10.92 -3.13 -17.48
C ARG A 358 -11.32 -1.75 -18.02
N VAL A 359 -10.36 -0.83 -18.15
CA VAL A 359 -10.59 0.52 -18.71
C VAL A 359 -11.03 0.40 -20.17
N ALA A 360 -10.27 -0.32 -21.00
CA ALA A 360 -10.56 -0.49 -22.42
C ALA A 360 -11.93 -1.15 -22.66
N ARG A 361 -12.27 -2.18 -21.88
CA ARG A 361 -13.56 -2.89 -22.01
C ARG A 361 -14.75 -2.01 -21.64
N ILE A 362 -14.62 -1.20 -20.60
CA ILE A 362 -15.71 -0.31 -20.17
C ILE A 362 -15.91 0.81 -21.20
N ARG A 363 -14.84 1.31 -21.83
CA ARG A 363 -14.93 2.25 -22.96
C ARG A 363 -15.74 1.66 -24.10
N ALA A 364 -15.39 0.45 -24.54
CA ALA A 364 -16.09 -0.22 -25.63
C ALA A 364 -17.60 -0.42 -25.35
N ARG A 365 -18.00 -0.57 -24.08
CA ARG A 365 -19.42 -0.68 -23.70
C ARG A 365 -20.15 0.68 -23.73
N LEU A 366 -19.48 1.74 -23.29
CA LEU A 366 -20.06 3.07 -23.17
C LEU A 366 -20.25 3.77 -24.52
N ASP A 367 -19.50 3.36 -25.54
CA ASP A 367 -19.60 3.88 -26.91
C ASP A 367 -20.77 3.25 -27.70
N VAL A 368 -21.37 2.17 -27.21
CA VAL A 368 -22.47 1.43 -27.87
C VAL A 368 -23.86 1.94 -27.44
N SER A 369 -23.94 2.88 -26.49
CA SER A 369 -25.17 3.37 -25.85
C SER A 369 -25.37 4.89 -25.99
#